data_AF-A0ABD3C435-F1
#
_entry.id   AF-A0ABD3C435-F1
#
_cell.length_a   1.000
_cell.length_b   1.000
_cell.length_c   1.000
_cell.angle_alpha   90.00
_cell.angle_beta   90.00
_cell.angle_gamma   90.00
#
_symmetry.space_group_name_H-M   'P 1'
#
loop_
_entity.id
_entity.type
_entity.pdbx_description
1 polymer ?
#
loop_
_entity_poly.entity_id
_entity_poly.type
_entity_poly.pdbx_seq_one_letter_code
_entity_poly.pdbx_strand_id
1 'polypeptide(L)'
;MSQTIKHMIEDGCADNIIPLPNVTGIILSKVIEYCKRHVDDCAPASAYNTDDEPSSTLISDAELKAFDAEFIKVDQPTLFDLILAANYLNIKSFWI
;
A
#
# COMPACT_ATOMS: atom_id res chain seq x y z
N MET A 1 2.19 1.14 3.23
CA MET A 1 1.00 1.93 3.66
C MET A 1 1.29 3.43 3.69
N SER A 2 0.27 4.28 3.49
CA SER A 2 0.38 5.76 3.45
C SER A 2 0.55 6.37 4.85
N GLN A 3 1.60 7.19 5.04
CA GLN A 3 1.77 7.95 6.29
C GLN A 3 0.87 9.19 6.34
N THR A 4 0.60 9.84 5.20
CA THR A 4 -0.26 11.03 5.14
C THR A 4 -1.67 10.73 5.62
N ILE A 5 -2.27 9.64 5.12
CA ILE A 5 -3.62 9.22 5.52
C ILE A 5 -3.63 8.78 6.99
N LYS A 6 -2.59 8.07 7.44
CA LYS A 6 -2.45 7.66 8.85
C LYS A 6 -2.56 8.85 9.80
N HIS A 7 -1.76 9.90 9.58
CA HIS A 7 -1.80 11.08 10.45
C HIS A 7 -3.17 11.77 10.40
N MET A 8 -3.83 11.80 9.25
CA MET A 8 -5.17 12.39 9.16
C MET A 8 -6.22 11.65 9.98
N ILE A 9 -6.08 10.32 10.11
CA ILE A 9 -6.93 9.51 10.98
C ILE A 9 -6.60 9.76 12.46
N GLU A 10 -5.31 9.76 12.81
CA GLU A 10 -4.85 9.99 14.19
C GLU A 10 -5.23 11.38 14.72
N ASP A 11 -5.24 12.39 13.84
CA ASP A 11 -5.65 13.77 14.15
C ASP A 11 -7.18 13.97 14.13
N GLY A 12 -7.98 12.92 13.94
CA GLY A 12 -9.45 13.00 13.92
C GLY A 12 -10.03 13.80 12.74
N CYS A 13 -9.26 13.97 11.67
CA CYS A 13 -9.65 14.73 10.48
C CYS A 13 -10.13 13.83 9.33
N ALA A 14 -10.30 12.53 9.57
CA ALA A 14 -10.70 11.52 8.59
C ALA A 14 -12.16 11.07 8.71
N ASP A 15 -12.97 11.73 9.54
CA ASP A 15 -14.38 11.37 9.77
C ASP A 15 -15.28 11.63 8.55
N ASN A 16 -14.81 12.45 7.60
CA ASN A 16 -15.50 12.80 6.37
C ASN A 16 -14.62 12.47 5.15
N ILE A 17 -14.72 13.26 4.08
CA ILE A 17 -13.98 13.06 2.83
C ILE A 17 -12.55 13.58 2.99
N ILE A 18 -11.55 12.75 2.69
CA ILE A 18 -10.15 13.17 2.58
C ILE A 18 -9.91 13.69 1.15
N PRO A 19 -9.64 14.99 0.95
CA PRO A 19 -9.40 15.53 -0.39
C PRO A 19 -8.01 15.13 -0.90
N LEU A 20 -7.94 14.56 -2.10
CA LEU A 20 -6.70 14.17 -2.78
C LEU A 20 -6.62 14.81 -4.18
N PRO A 21 -6.38 16.14 -4.30
CA PRO A 21 -6.44 16.85 -5.57
C PRO A 21 -5.37 16.44 -6.57
N ASN A 22 -4.25 15.89 -6.11
CA ASN A 22 -3.09 15.55 -6.94
C ASN A 22 -3.05 14.08 -7.37
N VAL A 23 -4.10 13.31 -7.08
CA VAL A 23 -4.16 11.88 -7.40
C VAL A 23 -5.48 11.59 -8.11
N THR A 24 -5.41 11.10 -9.33
CA THR A 24 -6.61 10.69 -10.08
C THR A 24 -7.20 9.40 -9.50
N GLY A 25 -8.49 9.15 -9.71
CA GLY A 25 -9.14 7.94 -9.19
C GLY A 25 -8.53 6.64 -9.73
N ILE A 26 -8.04 6.65 -10.98
CA ILE A 26 -7.38 5.49 -11.61
C ILE A 26 -6.07 5.18 -10.89
N ILE A 27 -5.27 6.21 -10.62
CA ILE A 27 -3.97 6.07 -9.94
C ILE A 27 -4.18 5.69 -8.48
N LEU A 28 -5.15 6.29 -7.79
CA LEU A 28 -5.51 5.94 -6.42
C LEU A 28 -5.93 4.47 -6.32
N SER A 29 -6.68 3.96 -7.29
CA SER A 29 -7.10 2.55 -7.31
C SER A 29 -5.90 1.60 -7.37
N LYS A 30 -4.91 1.90 -8.22
CA LYS A 30 -3.65 1.15 -8.30
C LYS A 30 -2.82 1.25 -7.01
N VAL A 31 -2.74 2.44 -6.42
CA VAL A 31 -2.04 2.65 -5.14
C VAL A 31 -2.68 1.83 -4.02
N ILE A 32 -4.01 1.75 -3.98
CA ILE A 32 -4.75 0.92 -3.01
C ILE A 32 -4.45 -0.56 -3.22
N GLU A 33 -4.45 -1.03 -4.47
CA GLU A 33 -4.07 -2.41 -4.81
C GLU A 33 -2.66 -2.75 -4.32
N TYR A 34 -1.70 -1.89 -4.64
CA TYR A 34 -0.32 -2.01 -4.17
C TYR A 34 -0.23 -2.06 -2.64
N CYS A 35 -0.94 -1.15 -1.95
CA CYS A 35 -0.96 -1.13 -0.49
C CYS A 35 -1.55 -2.39 0.11
N LYS A 36 -2.62 -2.96 -0.46
CA LYS A 36 -3.22 -4.21 0.04
C LYS A 36 -2.22 -5.35 -0.03
N ARG A 37 -1.51 -5.49 -1.15
CA ARG A 37 -0.50 -6.53 -1.34
C ARG A 37 0.65 -6.45 -0.32
N HIS A 38 1.02 -5.24 0.09
CA HIS A 38 2.13 -4.96 1.02
C HIS A 38 1.71 -4.85 2.49
N VAL A 39 0.42 -4.92 2.80
CA VAL A 39 -0.06 -5.00 4.19
C VAL A 39 0.11 -6.42 4.73
N ASP A 40 -0.04 -7.42 3.87
CA ASP A 40 0.09 -8.84 4.20
C ASP A 40 1.55 -9.24 4.55
N ASP A 41 2.54 -8.45 4.11
CA ASP A 41 3.97 -8.62 4.44
C ASP A 41 4.37 -8.03 5.81
N CYS A 42 3.56 -7.15 6.38
CA CYS A 42 3.89 -6.42 7.61
C CYS A 42 3.27 -7.03 8.88
N ALA A 43 2.59 -8.19 8.81
CA ALA A 43 2.15 -8.87 10.02
C ALA A 43 3.38 -9.33 10.81
N PRO A 44 3.71 -8.73 11.98
CA PRO A 44 4.78 -9.26 12.79
C PRO A 44 4.36 -10.64 13.28
N ALA A 45 5.30 -11.58 13.28
CA ALA A 45 5.20 -12.88 13.94
C ALA A 45 5.14 -12.74 15.48
N SER A 46 4.27 -11.88 16.00
CA SER A 46 4.17 -11.63 17.44
C SER A 46 2.71 -11.43 17.88
N ALA A 47 2.03 -12.53 18.18
CA ALA A 47 1.27 -12.71 19.42
C ALA A 47 0.81 -14.18 19.59
N TYR A 48 1.58 -14.95 20.37
CA TYR A 48 1.20 -16.05 21.27
C TYR A 48 0.05 -17.02 20.90
N ASN A 49 0.44 -18.28 20.65
CA ASN A 49 -0.22 -19.58 20.92
C ASN A 49 -1.76 -19.68 20.99
N THR A 50 -2.36 -20.53 20.17
CA THR A 50 -2.97 -21.83 20.54
C THR A 50 -3.63 -22.45 19.30
N ASP A 51 -3.64 -23.78 19.26
CA ASP A 51 -4.07 -24.69 18.20
C ASP A 51 -5.30 -24.29 17.37
N ASP A 52 -5.24 -24.76 16.11
CA ASP A 52 -6.24 -24.80 15.04
C ASP A 52 -6.39 -23.57 14.10
N GLU A 53 -6.31 -23.91 12.80
CA GLU A 53 -6.53 -23.11 11.57
C GLU A 53 -5.29 -22.39 10.98
N PRO A 54 -4.80 -22.79 9.78
CA PRO A 54 -3.74 -22.07 9.08
C PRO A 54 -4.30 -20.75 8.53
N SER A 55 -4.33 -19.72 9.36
CA SER A 55 -4.79 -18.38 8.97
C SER A 55 -3.79 -17.73 7.99
N SER A 56 -4.01 -18.06 6.72
CA SER A 56 -3.89 -17.23 5.52
C SER A 56 -2.54 -16.52 5.26
N THR A 57 -1.74 -17.18 4.41
CA THR A 57 -0.88 -16.59 3.37
C THR A 57 0.18 -15.57 3.80
N LEU A 58 1.28 -16.08 4.39
CA LEU A 58 2.56 -15.37 4.33
C LEU A 58 3.01 -15.33 2.86
N ILE A 59 2.85 -14.18 2.19
CA ILE A 59 3.44 -13.96 0.87
C ILE A 59 4.95 -13.88 1.07
N SER A 60 5.72 -14.64 0.28
CA SER A 60 7.17 -14.59 0.41
C SER A 60 7.74 -13.31 -0.20
N ASP A 61 8.85 -12.79 0.33
CA ASP A 61 9.59 -11.65 -0.25
C ASP A 61 9.84 -11.81 -1.76
N ALA A 62 10.02 -13.05 -2.23
CA ALA A 62 10.24 -13.36 -3.64
C ALA A 62 8.97 -13.16 -4.48
N GLU A 63 7.81 -13.55 -3.97
CA GLU A 63 6.52 -13.31 -4.62
C GLU A 63 6.15 -11.83 -4.63
N LEU A 64 6.49 -11.09 -3.57
CA LEU A 64 6.28 -9.65 -3.50
C LEU A 64 7.14 -8.92 -4.54
N LYS A 65 8.44 -9.22 -4.60
CA LYS A 65 9.34 -8.64 -5.62
C LYS A 65 8.89 -8.95 -7.05
N ALA A 66 8.37 -10.16 -7.29
CA ALA A 66 7.82 -10.52 -8.59
C ALA A 66 6.57 -9.71 -8.91
N PHE A 67 5.69 -9.49 -7.93
CA PHE A 67 4.54 -8.60 -8.06
C PHE A 67 4.97 -7.15 -8.33
N ASP A 68 5.95 -6.62 -7.60
CA ASP A 68 6.44 -5.24 -7.79
C ASP A 68 6.99 -5.03 -9.20
N ALA A 69 7.80 -5.97 -9.65
CA ALA A 69 8.38 -5.94 -11.00
C ALA A 69 7.31 -5.97 -12.09
N GLU A 70 6.17 -6.63 -11.86
CA GLU A 70 5.05 -6.64 -12.80
C GLU A 70 4.18 -5.38 -12.65
N PHE A 71 3.95 -4.92 -11.43
CA PHE A 71 3.11 -3.77 -11.12
C PHE A 71 3.63 -2.48 -11.76
N ILE A 72 4.95 -2.30 -11.84
CA ILE A 72 5.57 -1.14 -12.48
C ILE A 72 5.64 -1.23 -14.01
N LYS A 73 5.26 -2.36 -14.64
CA LYS A 73 5.20 -2.51 -16.11
C LYS A 73 3.93 -1.89 -16.67
N VAL A 74 3.81 -0.58 -16.48
CA VAL A 74 2.76 0.26 -17.07
C VAL A 74 3.38 1.21 -18.08
N ASP A 75 2.55 1.96 -18.81
CA ASP A 75 3.05 3.04 -19.66
C ASP A 75 3.73 4.14 -18.83
N GLN A 76 4.67 4.85 -19.46
CA GLN A 76 5.49 5.86 -18.78
C GLN A 76 4.67 6.96 -18.10
N PRO A 77 3.61 7.54 -18.70
CA PRO A 77 2.72 8.46 -18.01
C PRO A 77 2.13 7.89 -16.71
N THR A 78 1.56 6.68 -16.76
CA THR A 78 0.99 6.02 -15.57
C THR A 78 2.06 5.79 -14.49
N LEU A 79 3.27 5.41 -14.89
CA LEU A 79 4.37 5.22 -13.95
C LEU A 79 4.75 6.53 -13.23
N PHE A 80 4.84 7.64 -13.97
CA PHE A 80 5.10 8.96 -13.37
C PHE A 80 4.00 9.37 -12.38
N ASP A 81 2.74 9.15 -12.74
CA ASP A 81 1.63 9.46 -11.84
C ASP A 81 1.65 8.58 -10.57
N LEU A 82 2.02 7.30 -10.68
CA LEU A 82 2.20 6.41 -9.52
C LEU A 82 3.33 6.90 -8.60
N ILE A 83 4.46 7.32 -9.17
CA ILE A 83 5.60 7.88 -8.43
C ILE A 83 5.18 9.17 -7.69
N LEU A 84 4.46 10.08 -8.37
CA LEU A 84 3.97 11.31 -7.77
C LEU A 84 2.95 11.05 -6.67
N ALA A 85 2.02 10.10 -6.88
CA ALA A 85 1.03 9.71 -5.88
C ALA A 85 1.68 9.05 -4.66
N ALA A 86 2.67 8.16 -4.85
CA ALA A 86 3.40 7.52 -3.77
C ALA A 86 4.18 8.55 -2.92
N ASN A 87 4.77 9.56 -3.56
CA ASN A 87 5.41 10.68 -2.88
C ASN A 87 4.38 11.51 -2.10
N TYR A 88 3.27 11.90 -2.73
CA TYR A 88 2.21 12.72 -2.12
C TYR A 88 1.56 12.03 -0.90
N LEU A 89 1.29 10.73 -1.02
CA LEU A 89 0.70 9.91 0.04
C LEU A 89 1.73 9.38 1.04
N ASN A 90 3.02 9.67 0.84
CA ASN A 90 4.14 9.20 1.67
C ASN A 90 4.08 7.68 1.90
N ILE A 91 4.14 6.92 0.80
CA ILE A 91 4.14 5.46 0.78
C ILE A 91 5.58 4.98 0.66
N LYS A 92 6.20 4.63 1.79
CA LYS A 92 7.63 4.27 1.83
C LYS A 92 7.96 2.96 1.11
N SER A 93 7.08 1.96 1.20
CA SER A 93 7.31 0.64 0.59
C SER A 93 7.44 0.68 -0.93
N PHE A 94 6.88 1.72 -1.58
CA PHE A 94 6.98 1.90 -3.02
C PHE A 94 8.41 2.12 -3.54
N TRP A 95 9.34 2.52 -2.66
CA TRP A 95 10.72 2.87 -3.01
C TRP A 95 11.74 1.80 -2.60
N ILE A 96 11.30 0.72 -1.96
CA ILE A 96 12.13 -0.35 -1.39
C ILE A 96 12.12 -1.55 -2.32
#